data_AF-A0A323UWF0-F1
#
_entry.id   AF-A0A323UWF0-F1
#
_cell.length_a   1.000
_cell.length_b   1.000
_cell.length_c   1.000
_cell.angle_alpha   90.00
_cell.angle_beta   90.00
_cell.angle_gamma   90.00
#
_symmetry.space_group_name_H-M   'P 1'
#
loop_
_entity.id
_entity.type
_entity.pdbx_description
1 polymer ?
#
loop_
_entity_poly.entity_id
_entity_poly.type
_entity_poly.pdbx_seq_one_letter_code
_entity_poly.pdbx_strand_id
1 'polypeptide(L)'
;MDDQTVEVYVRHNSGRSLLMFHIPMCVRESFLQGIKNGEFPSEDCQAHLELSVQPEWIADADVRALLQSKEKVIHLRIPLAAITASFNE
;
A
#
# COMPACT_ATOMS: atom_id res chain seq x y z
N MET A 1 -8.69 14.61 -7.35
CA MET A 1 -8.35 13.44 -6.52
C MET A 1 -9.63 13.03 -5.84
N ASP A 2 -10.07 11.78 -6.04
CA ASP A 2 -11.29 11.28 -5.41
C ASP A 2 -11.09 11.17 -3.90
N ASP A 3 -11.94 11.86 -3.14
CA ASP A 3 -11.97 11.97 -1.68
C ASP A 3 -12.32 10.64 -0.96
N GLN A 4 -12.21 9.52 -1.69
CA GLN A 4 -12.58 8.17 -1.28
C GLN A 4 -11.38 7.20 -1.30
N THR A 5 -10.21 7.68 -1.70
CA THR A 5 -9.04 6.81 -1.85
C THR A 5 -8.24 6.76 -0.54
N VAL A 6 -8.00 5.56 -0.03
CA VAL A 6 -6.99 5.34 1.00
C VAL A 6 -5.62 5.50 0.36
N GLU A 7 -4.78 6.36 0.92
CA GLU A 7 -3.39 6.49 0.49
C GLU A 7 -2.49 5.89 1.55
N VAL A 8 -1.38 5.31 1.10
CA VAL A 8 -0.39 4.74 2.01
C VAL A 8 0.98 5.25 1.59
N TYR A 9 1.88 5.43 2.54
CA TYR A 9 3.24 5.86 2.24
C TYR A 9 4.21 5.34 3.29
N VAL A 10 5.42 5.05 2.85
CA VAL A 10 6.51 4.66 3.74
C VAL A 10 7.33 5.89 4.07
N ARG A 11 7.45 6.22 5.36
CA ARG A 11 8.33 7.27 5.85
C ARG A 11 9.51 6.66 6.58
N HIS A 12 10.72 7.00 6.15
CA HIS A 12 11.92 6.70 6.91
C HIS A 12 12.13 7.73 8.02
N ASN A 13 12.33 7.28 9.25
CA ASN A 13 12.68 8.13 10.38
C ASN A 13 13.69 7.42 11.28
N SER A 14 14.90 7.99 11.41
CA SER A 14 15.89 7.64 12.45
C SER A 14 16.09 6.14 12.68
N GLY A 15 16.26 5.37 11.59
CA GLY A 15 16.51 3.92 11.65
C GLY A 15 15.26 3.03 11.66
N ARG A 16 14.06 3.59 11.46
CA ARG A 16 12.81 2.82 11.30
C ARG A 16 12.09 3.22 10.02
N SER A 17 11.44 2.25 9.39
CA SER A 17 10.48 2.48 8.29
C SER A 17 9.07 2.44 8.88
N LEU A 18 8.32 3.53 8.69
CA LEU A 18 6.95 3.66 9.16
C LEU A 18 6.01 3.55 7.97
N LEU A 19 5.04 2.64 8.03
CA LEU A 19 3.93 2.58 7.07
C LEU A 19 2.81 3.49 7.57
N MET A 20 2.52 4.55 6.82
CA MET A 20 1.56 5.57 7.17
C MET A 20 0.35 5.45 6.25
N PHE A 21 -0.85 5.54 6.82
CA PHE A 21 -2.09 5.46 6.06
C PHE A 21 -2.86 6.79 6.18
N HIS A 22 -3.21 7.39 5.05
CA HIS A 22 -4.21 8.43 4.97
C HIS A 22 -5.55 7.76 4.65
N ILE A 23 -6.46 7.76 5.63
CA ILE A 23 -7.76 7.11 5.50
C ILE A 23 -8.85 8.17 5.43
N PRO A 24 -9.61 8.26 4.32
CA PRO A 24 -10.77 9.12 4.23
C PRO A 24 -11.77 8.81 5.35
N MET A 25 -12.43 9.86 5.86
CA MET A 25 -13.35 9.71 6.99
C MET A 25 -14.45 8.67 6.75
N CYS A 26 -14.96 8.58 5.52
CA CYS A 26 -16.05 7.68 5.15
C CYS A 26 -15.69 6.18 5.23
N VAL A 27 -14.40 5.83 5.14
CA VAL A 27 -13.92 4.43 5.16
C VAL A 27 -13.06 4.12 6.39
N ARG A 28 -12.95 5.05 7.33
CA ARG A 28 -12.07 4.92 8.50
C ARG A 28 -12.45 3.77 9.40
N GLU A 29 -13.73 3.60 9.70
CA GLU A 29 -14.17 2.53 10.61
C GLU A 29 -14.01 1.14 10.01
N SER A 30 -14.40 0.95 8.74
CA SER A 30 -14.20 -0.32 8.04
C SER A 30 -12.72 -0.66 7.91
N PHE A 31 -11.87 0.34 7.65
CA PHE A 31 -10.43 0.16 7.61
C PHE A 31 -9.86 -0.33 8.97
N LEU A 32 -10.25 0.31 10.07
CA LEU A 32 -9.80 -0.06 11.41
C LEU A 32 -10.28 -1.46 11.81
N GLN A 33 -11.51 -1.83 11.45
CA GLN A 33 -12.03 -3.18 11.68
C GLN A 33 -11.23 -4.22 10.90
N GLY A 34 -10.89 -3.94 9.63
CA GLY A 34 -10.09 -4.85 8.83
C GLY A 34 -8.69 -5.10 9.42
N ILE A 35 -8.03 -4.03 9.88
CA ILE A 35 -6.75 -4.16 10.61
C ILE A 35 -6.89 -5.00 11.87
N LYS A 36 -7.95 -4.79 12.66
CA LYS A 36 -8.19 -5.52 13.90
C LYS A 36 -8.45 -7.01 13.65
N ASN A 37 -9.15 -7.33 12.58
CA ASN A 37 -9.50 -8.70 12.21
C ASN A 37 -8.39 -9.40 11.41
N GLY A 38 -7.41 -8.65 10.89
CA GLY A 38 -6.33 -9.17 10.05
C GLY A 38 -6.75 -9.42 8.60
N GLU A 39 -7.94 -8.98 8.19
CA GLU A 39 -8.48 -9.20 6.84
C GLU A 39 -9.37 -8.04 6.40
N PHE A 40 -9.39 -7.79 5.09
CA PHE A 40 -10.33 -6.85 4.46
C PHE A 40 -11.27 -7.64 3.56
N PRO A 41 -12.57 -7.79 3.90
CA PRO A 41 -13.50 -8.56 3.09
C PRO A 41 -13.61 -7.97 1.68
N SER A 42 -13.57 -8.85 0.67
CA SER A 42 -13.37 -8.48 -0.74
C SER A 42 -14.57 -7.78 -1.40
N GLU A 43 -15.77 -7.95 -0.85
CA GLU A 43 -17.01 -7.51 -1.53
C GLU A 43 -17.26 -6.00 -1.41
N ASP A 44 -16.70 -5.33 -0.40
CA ASP A 44 -16.93 -3.90 -0.13
C ASP A 44 -15.65 -3.03 -0.11
N CYS A 45 -14.47 -3.62 -0.26
CA CYS A 45 -13.21 -2.91 -0.08
C CYS A 45 -12.70 -2.28 -1.39
N GLN A 46 -13.02 -1.01 -1.63
CA GLN A 46 -12.41 -0.20 -2.69
C GLN A 46 -11.08 0.47 -2.27
N ALA A 47 -10.56 0.14 -1.09
CA ALA A 47 -9.33 0.72 -0.58
C ALA A 47 -8.11 0.09 -1.25
N HIS A 48 -7.14 0.94 -1.62
CA HIS A 48 -5.90 0.53 -2.24
C HIS A 48 -4.73 1.00 -1.40
N LEU A 49 -3.68 0.18 -1.32
CA LEU A 49 -2.35 0.54 -0.89
C LEU A 49 -1.62 1.10 -2.10
N GLU A 50 -1.34 2.40 -2.08
CA GLU A 50 -0.43 3.03 -3.04
C GLU A 50 0.96 3.16 -2.43
N LEU A 51 2.01 2.80 -3.15
CA LEU A 51 3.39 3.03 -2.68
C LEU A 51 4.32 3.35 -3.84
N SER A 52 5.17 4.36 -3.65
CA SER A 52 6.32 4.55 -4.52
C SER A 52 7.30 3.40 -4.30
N VAL A 53 7.64 2.68 -5.36
CA VAL A 53 8.65 1.62 -5.33
C VAL A 53 9.92 2.10 -6.00
N GLN A 54 11.03 1.86 -5.33
CA GLN A 54 12.33 1.96 -5.96
C GLN A 54 12.52 0.76 -6.91
N PRO A 55 13.08 0.94 -8.11
CA PRO A 55 13.25 -0.16 -9.06
C PRO A 55 14.04 -1.35 -8.48
N GLU A 56 14.98 -1.11 -7.55
CA GLU A 56 15.75 -2.12 -6.83
C GLU A 56 14.91 -3.09 -5.99
N TRP A 57 13.66 -2.74 -5.65
CA TRP A 57 12.77 -3.61 -4.86
C TRP A 57 12.00 -4.59 -5.73
N ILE A 58 12.15 -4.52 -7.05
CA ILE A 58 11.41 -5.35 -8.01
C ILE A 58 12.22 -6.60 -8.30
N ALA A 59 11.68 -7.76 -7.93
CA ALA A 59 12.35 -9.05 -8.10
C ALA A 59 12.51 -9.44 -9.58
N ASP A 60 11.50 -9.14 -10.41
CA ASP A 60 11.54 -9.38 -11.84
C ASP A 60 12.59 -8.48 -12.53
N ALA A 61 13.54 -9.09 -13.23
CA ALA A 61 14.68 -8.39 -13.81
C ALA A 61 14.29 -7.53 -15.02
N ASP A 62 13.34 -7.99 -15.85
CA ASP A 62 12.89 -7.28 -17.05
C ASP A 62 12.05 -6.07 -16.67
N VAL A 63 11.14 -6.26 -15.69
CA VAL A 63 10.33 -5.17 -15.13
C VAL A 63 11.23 -4.15 -14.45
N ARG A 64 12.22 -4.59 -13.66
CA ARG A 64 13.19 -3.69 -13.03
C ARG A 64 13.99 -2.88 -14.03
N ALA A 65 14.53 -3.49 -15.08
CA ALA A 65 15.29 -2.80 -16.12
C ALA A 65 14.44 -1.75 -16.86
N LEU A 66 13.20 -2.11 -17.22
CA LEU A 66 12.23 -1.21 -17.85
C LEU A 66 11.91 0.02 -16.98
N LEU A 67 11.92 -0.17 -15.66
CA LEU A 67 11.54 0.85 -14.71
C LEU A 67 12.71 1.74 -14.30
N GLN A 68 13.94 1.21 -14.27
CA GLN A 68 15.17 1.99 -14.14
C GLN A 68 15.40 2.93 -15.32
N SER A 69 14.95 2.55 -16.52
CA SER A 69 15.07 3.42 -17.71
C SER A 69 14.05 4.56 -17.75
N LYS A 70 13.11 4.63 -16.81
CA LYS A 70 12.12 5.71 -16.72
C LYS A 70 12.59 6.75 -15.70
N GLU A 71 12.55 8.03 -16.08
CA GLU A 71 12.83 9.15 -15.16
C GLU A 71 11.72 9.38 -14.12
N LYS A 72 10.60 8.66 -14.20
CA LYS A 72 9.44 8.84 -13.31
C LYS A 72 9.40 7.78 -12.21
N VAL A 73 9.11 8.25 -11.01
CA VAL A 73 8.77 7.42 -9.84
C VAL A 73 7.57 6.53 -10.18
N ILE A 74 7.70 5.24 -9.86
CA ILE A 74 6.64 4.26 -10.09
C ILE A 74 5.85 4.07 -8.81
N HIS A 75 4.54 4.13 -8.93
CA HIS A 75 3.61 3.88 -7.85
C HIS A 75 2.94 2.53 -8.11
N LEU A 76 3.08 1.59 -7.16
CA LEU A 76 2.23 0.40 -7.13
C LEU A 76 0.91 0.79 -6.50
N ARG A 77 -0.19 0.31 -7.05
CA ARG A 77 -1.53 0.39 -6.48
C ARG A 77 -2.03 -1.02 -6.26
N ILE A 78 -2.17 -1.41 -5.00
CA ILE A 78 -2.47 -2.79 -4.57
C ILE A 78 -3.81 -2.75 -3.83
N PRO A 79 -4.86 -3.47 -4.26
CA PRO A 79 -6.09 -3.58 -3.48
C PRO A 79 -5.79 -4.13 -2.07
N LEU A 80 -6.37 -3.56 -1.01
CA LEU A 80 -6.11 -4.06 0.34
C LEU A 80 -6.54 -5.52 0.52
N ALA A 81 -7.57 -5.96 -0.20
CA ALA A 81 -8.00 -7.36 -0.23
C ALA A 81 -6.92 -8.34 -0.76
N ALA A 82 -5.90 -7.84 -1.47
CA ALA A 82 -4.78 -8.64 -1.94
C ALA A 82 -3.60 -8.71 -0.95
N ILE A 83 -3.70 -8.01 0.19
CA ILE A 83 -2.66 -8.00 1.23
C ILE A 83 -3.03 -9.02 2.31
N THR A 84 -2.22 -10.06 2.45
CA THR A 84 -2.32 -11.00 3.57
C THR A 84 -1.39 -10.54 4.69
N ALA A 85 -1.93 -10.34 5.90
CA ALA A 85 -1.14 -10.09 7.09
C ALA A 85 -1.05 -11.37 7.93
N SER A 86 0.15 -11.75 8.33
CA SER A 86 0.39 -12.83 9.28
C SER A 86 1.17 -12.28 10.47
N PHE A 87 0.65 -12.46 11.68
CA PHE A 87 1.36 -12.12 12.90
C PHE A 87 2.10 -13.37 13.39
N ASN A 88 3.42 -13.29 13.48
CA ASN A 88 4.17 -14.29 14.23
C ASN A 88 4.01 -13.94 15.71
N GLU A 89 3.43 -14.86 16.49
CA GLU A 89 3.49 -14.84 17.95
C GLU A 89 4.94 -15.00 18.44
#